data_AF-A0AAE3U8U3-F1
#
_entry.id   AF-A0AAE3U8U3-F1
#
_cell.length_a   1.000
_cell.length_b   1.000
_cell.length_c   1.000
_cell.angle_alpha   90.00
_cell.angle_beta   90.00
_cell.angle_gamma   90.00
#
_symmetry.space_group_name_H-M   'P 1'
#
loop_
_entity.id
_entity.type
_entity.pdbx_description
1 polymer ?
#
loop_
_entity_poly.entity_id
_entity_poly.type
_entity_poly.pdbx_seq_one_letter_code
_entity_poly.pdbx_strand_id
1 'polypeptide(L)'
;MKKNPGSFFTCSDSQIDTLVIASGGQVLGVAFARNEGDLNQDGTDELSYVVNWADWSNINTYVIMTYQNRKWEELYTFGIWDWQLPDLPEVKNNYGLFALMDKQINVSHDTAYQNAERKLKHFKGFIIQRRKSKIQIIQQNPETELDTIWVDLNKKLAKVDNTSQ
;
A
#
# COMPACT_ATOMS: atom_id res chain seq x y z
N MET A 1 6.52 23.80 -18.16
CA MET A 1 6.44 23.80 -16.69
C MET A 1 6.63 22.36 -16.21
N LYS A 2 7.69 22.05 -15.45
CA LYS A 2 7.92 20.69 -14.93
C LYS A 2 6.93 20.46 -13.79
N LYS A 3 6.01 19.51 -13.95
CA LYS A 3 5.09 19.14 -12.86
C LYS A 3 5.90 18.38 -11.81
N ASN A 4 5.68 18.71 -10.54
CA ASN A 4 6.26 18.02 -9.39
C ASN A 4 5.13 17.49 -8.50
N PRO A 5 4.44 16.42 -8.93
CA PRO A 5 3.33 15.88 -8.15
C PRO A 5 3.87 15.26 -6.86
N GLY A 6 3.06 15.34 -5.82
CA GLY A 6 3.35 14.75 -4.53
C GLY A 6 2.10 14.17 -3.90
N SER A 7 2.29 13.25 -2.97
CA SER A 7 1.23 12.65 -2.16
C SER A 7 1.68 12.65 -0.72
N PHE A 8 0.77 12.98 0.18
CA PHE A 8 1.03 13.08 1.60
C PHE A 8 -0.24 12.84 2.41
N PHE A 9 -0.09 12.45 3.67
CA PHE A 9 -1.17 12.41 4.65
C PHE A 9 -0.94 13.47 5.71
N THR A 10 -2.02 14.16 6.05
CA THR A 10 -2.07 15.11 7.17
C THR A 10 -2.96 14.56 8.27
N CYS A 11 -2.65 14.89 9.52
CA CYS A 11 -3.52 14.61 10.65
C CYS A 11 -4.30 15.87 11.05
N SER A 12 -5.52 15.69 11.56
CA SER A 12 -6.26 16.78 12.21
C SER A 12 -5.59 17.22 13.53
N ASP A 13 -4.80 16.33 14.14
CA ASP A 13 -3.93 16.71 15.25
C ASP A 13 -2.68 17.42 14.71
N SER A 14 -2.57 18.71 15.02
CA SER A 14 -1.43 19.56 14.65
C SER A 14 -0.08 19.14 15.24
N GLN A 15 -0.07 18.25 16.24
CA GLN A 15 1.17 17.71 16.83
C GLN A 15 1.76 16.55 16.02
N ILE A 16 0.99 15.99 15.08
CA ILE A 16 1.44 14.90 14.21
C ILE A 16 1.94 15.49 12.90
N ASP A 17 3.19 15.21 12.57
CA ASP A 17 3.80 15.71 11.35
C ASP A 17 3.19 15.06 10.10
N THR A 18 3.29 15.76 8.97
CA THR A 18 2.82 15.29 7.68
C THR A 18 3.64 14.08 7.24
N LEU A 19 2.96 12.97 6.93
CA LEU A 19 3.61 11.83 6.30
C LEU A 19 3.71 12.11 4.80
N VAL A 20 4.93 12.39 4.32
CA VAL A 20 5.20 12.49 2.88
C VAL A 20 5.30 11.10 2.30
N ILE A 21 4.39 10.76 1.38
CA ILE A 21 4.30 9.45 0.73
C ILE A 21 5.20 9.39 -0.51
N ALA A 22 5.13 10.42 -1.34
CA ALA A 22 5.96 10.53 -2.53
C ALA A 22 6.11 12.00 -2.93
N SER A 23 7.27 12.36 -3.48
CA SER A 23 7.55 13.68 -4.05
C SER A 23 8.55 13.54 -5.20
N GLY A 24 8.53 14.45 -6.18
CA GLY A 24 9.60 14.52 -7.18
C GLY A 24 9.48 13.61 -8.40
N GLY A 25 8.42 12.79 -8.52
CA GLY A 25 8.33 11.69 -9.50
C GLY A 25 7.03 11.62 -10.30
N GLN A 26 6.81 10.50 -11.00
CA GLN A 26 5.56 10.18 -11.69
C GLN A 26 4.58 9.55 -10.68
N VAL A 27 3.80 10.37 -9.97
CA VAL A 27 2.84 9.91 -8.95
C VAL A 27 1.43 10.29 -9.36
N LEU A 28 0.51 9.33 -9.31
CA LEU A 28 -0.93 9.53 -9.46
C LEU A 28 -1.64 9.71 -8.13
N GLY A 29 -1.05 9.27 -7.02
CA GLY A 29 -1.65 9.37 -5.70
C GLY A 29 -1.28 8.20 -4.81
N VAL A 30 -2.26 7.82 -3.99
CA VAL A 30 -2.23 6.61 -3.16
C VAL A 30 -3.23 5.61 -3.72
N ALA A 31 -2.81 4.38 -3.98
CA ALA A 31 -3.67 3.30 -4.47
C ALA A 31 -4.44 2.63 -3.33
N PHE A 32 -3.82 2.53 -2.16
CA PHE A 32 -4.40 1.94 -0.96
C PHE A 32 -3.79 2.59 0.28
N ALA A 33 -4.59 2.79 1.32
CA ALA A 33 -4.11 3.15 2.64
C ALA A 33 -5.05 2.65 3.74
N ARG A 34 -4.48 2.29 4.89
CA ARG A 34 -5.25 1.74 6.00
C ARG A 34 -4.55 1.93 7.33
N ASN A 35 -5.33 2.22 8.38
CA ASN A 35 -4.89 2.03 9.76
C ASN A 35 -4.95 0.53 10.09
N GLU A 36 -3.80 -0.04 10.43
CA GLU A 36 -3.63 -1.46 10.76
C GLU A 36 -3.73 -1.76 12.27
N GLY A 37 -3.86 -0.72 13.09
CA GLY A 37 -3.81 -0.78 14.55
C GLY A 37 -2.37 -0.97 15.06
N ASP A 38 -2.25 -1.22 16.37
CA ASP A 38 -0.98 -1.49 17.05
C ASP A 38 -0.42 -2.89 16.71
N LEU A 39 0.21 -3.00 15.54
CA LEU A 39 0.82 -4.21 15.00
C LEU A 39 2.04 -4.64 15.82
N ASN A 40 2.88 -3.68 16.23
CA ASN A 40 4.14 -3.94 16.90
C ASN A 40 4.01 -4.02 18.44
N GLN A 41 2.86 -3.64 19.00
CA GLN A 41 2.51 -3.70 20.42
C GLN A 41 3.32 -2.74 21.30
N ASP A 42 3.59 -1.55 20.77
CA ASP A 42 4.24 -0.43 21.45
C ASP A 42 3.26 0.63 21.98
N GLY A 43 1.96 0.47 21.70
CA GLY A 43 0.90 1.39 22.10
C GLY A 43 0.59 2.49 21.08
N THR A 44 1.19 2.45 19.88
CA THR A 44 0.89 3.34 18.75
C THR A 44 0.31 2.54 17.58
N ASP A 45 -0.55 3.17 16.78
CA ASP A 45 -1.11 2.52 15.59
C ASP A 45 -0.15 2.61 14.41
N GLU A 46 -0.06 1.53 13.63
CA GLU A 46 0.61 1.52 12.34
C GLU A 46 -0.33 1.90 11.20
N LEU A 47 0.22 2.66 10.24
CA LEU A 47 -0.43 2.99 8.98
C LEU A 47 0.23 2.22 7.84
N SER A 48 -0.56 1.57 7.01
CA SER A 48 -0.10 1.01 5.75
C SER A 48 -0.53 1.82 4.55
N TYR A 49 0.27 1.80 3.48
CA TYR A 49 -0.12 2.38 2.19
C TYR A 49 0.59 1.73 1.00
N VAL A 50 0.03 1.96 -0.18
CA VAL A 50 0.61 1.66 -1.49
C VAL A 50 0.53 2.92 -2.35
N VAL A 51 1.67 3.32 -2.92
CA VAL A 51 1.72 4.47 -3.84
C VAL A 51 1.10 4.09 -5.18
N ASN A 52 0.38 5.00 -5.82
CA ASN A 52 -0.07 4.84 -7.19
C ASN A 52 0.95 5.53 -8.11
N TRP A 53 1.94 4.80 -8.61
CA TRP A 53 2.93 5.33 -9.54
C TRP A 53 2.33 5.46 -10.96
N ALA A 54 2.77 6.50 -11.68
CA ALA A 54 2.51 6.66 -13.12
C ALA A 54 3.66 6.06 -13.92
N ASP A 55 3.96 4.78 -13.69
CA ASP A 55 4.97 4.02 -14.42
C ASP A 55 4.33 2.88 -15.23
N TRP A 56 5.17 2.05 -15.85
CA TRP A 56 4.75 0.88 -16.62
C TRP A 56 5.00 -0.44 -15.85
N SER A 57 5.23 -0.35 -14.54
CA SER A 57 5.42 -1.52 -13.68
C SER A 57 4.06 -2.00 -13.16
N ASN A 58 3.92 -3.32 -13.01
CA ASN A 58 2.74 -3.92 -12.36
C ASN A 58 3.07 -4.36 -10.93
N ILE A 59 4.28 -4.04 -10.46
CA ILE A 59 4.78 -4.32 -9.12
C ILE A 59 4.86 -3.00 -8.38
N ASN A 60 4.19 -2.97 -7.23
CA ASN A 60 4.15 -1.87 -6.30
C ASN A 60 4.72 -2.28 -4.94
N THR A 61 4.93 -1.30 -4.06
CA THR A 61 5.42 -1.55 -2.69
C THR A 61 4.33 -1.24 -1.69
N TYR A 62 4.07 -2.22 -0.81
CA TYR A 62 3.26 -2.04 0.38
C TYR A 62 4.17 -1.61 1.53
N VAL A 63 3.88 -0.44 2.09
CA VAL A 63 4.69 0.19 3.14
C VAL A 63 3.90 0.18 4.45
N ILE A 64 4.53 -0.22 5.54
CA ILE A 64 4.02 -0.11 6.90
C ILE A 64 4.83 0.95 7.63
N MET A 65 4.16 1.98 8.13
CA MET A 65 4.75 3.08 8.90
C MET A 65 4.26 3.03 10.35
N THR A 66 5.12 3.43 11.26
CA THR A 66 4.79 3.70 12.66
C THR A 66 5.11 5.17 12.98
N TYR A 67 4.43 5.76 13.96
CA TYR A 67 4.70 7.13 14.41
C TYR A 67 5.28 7.11 15.82
N GLN A 68 6.59 7.25 15.92
CA GLN A 68 7.30 7.24 17.19
C GLN A 68 8.17 8.48 17.31
N ASN A 69 8.35 8.98 18.55
CA ASN A 69 9.26 10.10 18.82
C ASN A 69 8.98 11.33 17.94
N ARG A 70 7.70 11.58 17.62
CA ARG A 70 7.21 12.66 16.76
C ARG A 70 7.70 12.60 15.30
N LYS A 71 7.96 11.40 14.78
CA LYS A 71 8.34 11.19 13.39
C LYS A 71 7.73 9.90 12.86
N TRP A 72 7.45 9.90 11.58
CA TRP A 72 7.10 8.70 10.85
C TRP A 72 8.35 7.87 10.56
N GLU A 73 8.29 6.59 10.85
CA GLU A 73 9.35 5.63 10.55
C GLU A 73 8.77 4.46 9.78
N GLU A 74 9.50 3.99 8.76
CA GLU A 74 9.16 2.74 8.09
C GLU A 74 9.44 1.58 9.03
N LEU A 75 8.41 0.77 9.28
CA LEU A 75 8.50 -0.44 10.08
C LEU A 75 8.83 -1.66 9.22
N TYR A 76 8.19 -1.78 8.05
CA TYR A 76 8.39 -2.89 7.12
C TYR A 76 7.83 -2.58 5.74
N THR A 77 8.42 -3.18 4.71
CA THR A 77 7.96 -3.07 3.32
C THR A 77 7.99 -4.42 2.60
N PHE A 78 7.10 -4.60 1.62
CA PHE A 78 7.13 -5.75 0.73
C PHE A 78 6.53 -5.43 -0.64
N GLY A 79 6.94 -6.19 -1.66
CA GLY A 79 6.39 -6.06 -3.01
C GLY A 79 5.00 -6.69 -3.12
N ILE A 80 4.12 -6.06 -3.90
CA ILE A 80 2.82 -6.58 -4.31
C ILE A 80 2.62 -6.34 -5.79
N TRP A 81 1.72 -7.10 -6.40
CA TRP A 81 1.24 -6.83 -7.74
C TRP A 81 -0.03 -5.97 -7.71
N ASP A 82 -0.22 -5.14 -8.73
CA ASP A 82 -1.38 -4.24 -8.82
C ASP A 82 -2.72 -4.98 -8.76
N TRP A 83 -2.79 -6.15 -9.39
CA TRP A 83 -3.99 -6.99 -9.42
C TRP A 83 -4.39 -7.54 -8.05
N GLN A 84 -3.49 -7.51 -7.05
CA GLN A 84 -3.79 -7.90 -5.68
C GLN A 84 -4.63 -6.84 -4.95
N LEU A 85 -4.64 -5.59 -5.45
CA LEU A 85 -5.51 -4.53 -4.93
C LEU A 85 -6.89 -4.58 -5.59
N PRO A 86 -7.97 -4.29 -4.86
CA PRO A 86 -9.28 -4.14 -5.46
C PRO A 86 -9.31 -2.94 -6.42
N ASP A 87 -10.01 -3.08 -7.55
CA ASP A 87 -10.28 -1.96 -8.44
C ASP A 87 -11.07 -0.85 -7.72
N LEU A 88 -10.77 0.40 -8.08
CA LEU A 88 -11.54 1.55 -7.62
C LEU A 88 -12.89 1.60 -8.34
N PRO A 89 -14.00 1.86 -7.65
CA PRO A 89 -15.34 1.74 -8.23
C PRO A 89 -15.58 2.69 -9.42
N GLU A 90 -14.96 3.88 -9.41
CA GLU A 90 -15.08 4.89 -10.45
C GLU A 90 -14.08 4.70 -11.60
N VAL A 91 -13.24 3.65 -11.55
CA VAL A 91 -12.13 3.48 -12.48
C VAL A 91 -12.08 2.06 -13.00
N LYS A 92 -12.13 1.91 -14.32
CA LYS A 92 -11.84 0.65 -14.98
C LYS A 92 -10.41 0.65 -15.49
N ASN A 93 -9.59 -0.21 -14.89
CA ASN A 93 -8.25 -0.50 -15.37
C ASN A 93 -8.33 -1.58 -16.47
N ASN A 94 -7.83 -1.29 -17.66
CA ASN A 94 -7.65 -2.27 -18.72
C ASN A 94 -6.17 -2.65 -18.78
N TYR A 95 -5.84 -3.84 -18.26
CA TYR A 95 -4.49 -4.38 -18.31
C TYR A 95 -4.25 -5.15 -19.61
N GLY A 96 -3.12 -4.91 -20.26
CA GLY A 96 -2.60 -5.72 -21.38
C GLY A 96 -1.64 -6.81 -20.91
N LEU A 97 -0.94 -7.44 -21.86
CA LEU A 97 0.00 -8.54 -21.57
C LEU A 97 1.17 -8.13 -20.66
N PHE A 98 1.51 -6.83 -20.60
CA PHE A 98 2.69 -6.33 -19.88
C PHE A 98 2.45 -5.12 -18.97
N ALA A 99 1.34 -4.39 -19.09
CA ALA A 99 1.08 -3.20 -18.27
C ALA A 99 -0.38 -2.74 -18.31
N LEU A 100 -0.73 -1.76 -17.46
CA LEU A 100 -1.94 -0.97 -17.60
C LEU A 100 -1.95 -0.26 -18.98
N MET A 101 -2.87 -0.64 -19.86
CA MET A 101 -3.00 -0.06 -21.19
C MET A 101 -3.92 1.16 -21.22
N ASP A 102 -5.01 1.12 -20.45
CA ASP A 102 -6.00 2.20 -20.40
C ASP A 102 -6.65 2.28 -19.01
N LYS A 103 -7.01 3.49 -18.60
CA LYS A 103 -7.66 3.79 -17.33
C LYS A 103 -8.89 4.67 -17.61
N GLN A 104 -10.06 4.04 -17.64
CA GLN A 104 -11.31 4.72 -17.96
C GLN A 104 -12.04 5.11 -16.69
N ILE A 105 -12.47 6.36 -16.58
CA ILE A 105 -13.32 6.82 -15.48
C ILE A 105 -14.74 6.32 -15.78
N ASN A 106 -15.21 5.33 -15.02
CA ASN A 106 -16.57 4.86 -15.11
C ASN A 106 -17.47 5.70 -14.18
N VAL A 107 -18.19 6.66 -14.76
CA VAL A 107 -19.21 7.46 -14.05
C VAL A 107 -20.57 6.75 -13.97
N SER A 108 -20.73 5.59 -14.61
CA SER A 108 -21.97 4.81 -14.52
C SER A 108 -21.97 3.97 -13.24
N HIS A 109 -23.01 4.14 -12.42
CA HIS A 109 -23.22 3.39 -11.17
C HIS A 109 -23.81 2.00 -11.46
N ASP A 110 -23.20 1.29 -12.40
CA ASP A 110 -23.67 0.00 -12.89
C ASP A 110 -23.33 -1.15 -11.91
N THR A 111 -23.64 -2.38 -12.30
CA THR A 111 -23.33 -3.57 -11.48
C THR A 111 -21.81 -3.76 -11.29
N ALA A 112 -20.97 -3.30 -12.21
CA ALA A 112 -19.52 -3.39 -12.07
C ALA A 112 -19.02 -2.43 -10.99
N TYR A 113 -19.52 -1.19 -10.97
CA TYR A 113 -19.28 -0.20 -9.91
C TYR A 113 -19.63 -0.77 -8.53
N GLN A 114 -20.85 -1.29 -8.36
CA GLN A 114 -21.31 -1.83 -7.07
C GLN A 114 -20.46 -3.03 -6.60
N ASN A 115 -20.01 -3.85 -7.55
CA ASN A 115 -19.12 -4.98 -7.26
C ASN A 115 -17.73 -4.51 -6.82
N ALA A 116 -17.15 -3.52 -7.49
CA ALA A 116 -15.87 -2.93 -7.11
C ALA A 116 -15.96 -2.24 -5.74
N GLU A 117 -17.01 -1.46 -5.48
CA GLU A 117 -17.24 -0.82 -4.19
C GLU A 117 -17.38 -1.86 -3.07
N ARG A 118 -18.14 -2.94 -3.31
CA ARG A 118 -18.27 -4.04 -2.36
C ARG A 118 -16.94 -4.72 -2.09
N LYS A 119 -16.15 -5.04 -3.12
CA LYS A 119 -14.82 -5.65 -2.96
C LYS A 119 -13.90 -4.74 -2.16
N LEU A 120 -13.86 -3.45 -2.48
CA LEU A 120 -13.06 -2.45 -1.77
C LEU A 120 -13.47 -2.36 -0.29
N LYS A 121 -14.76 -2.30 0.03
CA LYS A 121 -15.25 -2.26 1.42
C LYS A 121 -14.92 -3.52 2.23
N HIS A 122 -14.82 -4.68 1.57
CA HIS A 122 -14.51 -5.95 2.22
C HIS A 122 -13.02 -6.29 2.20
N PHE A 123 -12.21 -5.56 1.46
CA PHE A 123 -10.77 -5.78 1.38
C PHE A 123 -10.13 -5.43 2.73
N LYS A 124 -9.57 -6.44 3.39
CA LYS A 124 -8.94 -6.33 4.72
C LYS A 124 -7.43 -6.16 4.63
N GLY A 125 -6.91 -5.64 3.51
CA GLY A 125 -5.47 -5.53 3.28
C GLY A 125 -4.78 -6.90 3.21
N PHE A 126 -3.44 -6.88 3.28
CA PHE A 126 -2.61 -8.08 3.21
C PHE A 126 -2.12 -8.56 4.58
N ILE A 127 -2.35 -7.79 5.63
CA ILE A 127 -1.77 -8.01 6.96
C ILE A 127 -2.82 -8.62 7.88
N ILE A 128 -2.44 -9.73 8.52
CA ILE A 128 -3.16 -10.27 9.67
C ILE A 128 -2.22 -10.31 10.87
N GLN A 129 -2.58 -9.58 11.93
CA GLN A 129 -1.92 -9.71 13.22
C GLN A 129 -2.30 -11.04 13.86
N ARG A 130 -1.30 -11.84 14.25
CA ARG A 130 -1.53 -13.18 14.82
C ARG A 130 -1.08 -13.28 16.27
N ARG A 131 0.04 -12.61 16.61
CA ARG A 131 0.64 -12.56 17.95
C ARG A 131 1.34 -11.23 18.15
N LYS A 132 1.82 -10.99 19.38
CA LYS A 132 2.60 -9.80 19.73
C LYS A 132 3.74 -9.59 18.73
N SER A 133 3.68 -8.46 18.01
CA SER A 133 4.69 -8.03 17.04
C SER A 133 4.95 -9.03 15.90
N LYS A 134 4.03 -9.97 15.66
CA LYS A 134 4.12 -10.95 14.57
C LYS A 134 2.93 -10.83 13.65
N ILE A 135 3.24 -10.51 12.41
CA ILE A 135 2.26 -10.38 11.34
C ILE A 135 2.40 -11.52 10.35
N GLN A 136 1.26 -11.91 9.80
CA GLN A 136 1.15 -12.76 8.64
C GLN A 136 0.82 -11.87 7.45
N ILE A 137 1.66 -11.91 6.42
CA ILE A 137 1.41 -11.24 5.14
C ILE A 137 0.83 -12.28 4.19
N ILE A 138 -0.35 -12.01 3.67
CA ILE A 138 -1.02 -12.83 2.66
C ILE A 138 -0.69 -12.24 1.29
N GLN A 139 0.04 -12.99 0.48
CA GLN A 139 0.33 -12.66 -0.90
C GLN A 139 -0.38 -13.66 -1.81
N GLN A 140 -0.62 -13.28 -3.07
CA GLN A 140 -1.07 -14.20 -4.09
C GLN A 140 0.00 -14.22 -5.18
N ASN A 141 0.43 -15.40 -5.60
CA ASN A 141 1.41 -15.60 -6.67
C ASN A 141 0.68 -16.30 -7.83
N PRO A 142 0.96 -15.96 -9.11
CA PRO A 142 0.46 -16.73 -10.26
C PRO A 142 0.60 -18.26 -10.15
N GLU A 143 1.64 -18.76 -9.47
CA GLU A 143 1.89 -20.20 -9.28
C GLU A 143 1.10 -20.81 -8.11
N THR A 144 0.68 -19.99 -7.13
CA THR A 144 0.00 -20.44 -5.92
C THR A 144 -1.10 -19.44 -5.52
N GLU A 145 -2.35 -19.90 -5.42
CA GLU A 145 -3.52 -19.06 -5.10
C GLU A 145 -3.36 -18.21 -3.82
N LEU A 146 -2.58 -18.70 -2.85
CA LEU A 146 -2.19 -17.98 -1.64
C LEU A 146 -0.77 -18.39 -1.22
N ASP A 147 0.11 -17.39 -1.08
CA ASP A 147 1.39 -17.51 -0.39
C ASP A 147 1.34 -16.72 0.92
N THR A 148 2.11 -17.14 1.92
CA THR A 148 2.11 -16.54 3.25
C THR A 148 3.52 -16.32 3.77
N ILE A 149 3.82 -15.08 4.15
CA ILE A 149 5.06 -14.71 4.80
C ILE A 149 4.79 -14.37 6.26
N TRP A 150 5.66 -14.83 7.16
CA TRP A 150 5.61 -14.49 8.58
C TRP A 150 6.73 -13.51 8.93
N VAL A 151 6.37 -12.39 9.54
CA VAL A 151 7.32 -11.32 9.90
C VAL A 151 7.23 -11.04 11.39
N ASP A 152 8.39 -10.88 12.03
CA ASP A 152 8.54 -10.43 13.42
C ASP A 152 9.02 -8.97 13.41
N LEU A 153 8.12 -8.04 13.71
CA LEU A 153 8.33 -6.58 13.58
C LEU A 153 9.34 -6.03 14.61
N ASN A 154 9.61 -6.76 15.68
CA ASN A 154 10.61 -6.35 16.69
C ASN A 154 12.02 -6.75 16.28
N LYS A 155 12.16 -7.70 15.36
CA LYS A 155 13.45 -8.00 14.77
C LYS A 155 13.68 -6.97 13.69
N LYS A 156 14.44 -5.91 14.01
CA LYS A 156 15.02 -5.05 12.98
C LYS A 156 15.69 -5.96 11.96
N LEU A 157 15.11 -6.07 10.77
CA LEU A 157 15.83 -6.69 9.67
C LEU A 157 17.07 -5.85 9.48
N ALA A 158 18.24 -6.48 9.58
CA ALA A 158 19.48 -5.83 9.17
C ALA A 158 19.21 -5.26 7.78
N LYS A 159 19.40 -3.95 7.61
CA LYS A 159 19.37 -3.35 6.28
C LYS A 159 20.31 -4.18 5.43
N VAL A 160 19.77 -4.89 4.44
CA VAL A 160 20.59 -5.48 3.41
C VAL A 160 21.08 -4.30 2.61
N ASP A 161 22.30 -3.85 2.93
CA ASP A 161 23.01 -2.87 2.13
C ASP A 161 23.22 -3.53 0.75
N ASN A 162 22.30 -3.26 -0.18
CA ASN A 162 22.54 -3.48 -1.60
C ASN A 162 23.54 -2.43 -2.10
N THR A 163 24.77 -2.51 -1.60
CA THR A 163 25.95 -1.93 -2.23
C THR A 163 26.88 -3.08 -2.56
N SER A 164 26.64 -3.73 -3.70
CA SER A 164 27.65 -4.55 -4.38
C SER A 164 27.28 -4.75 -5.85
N GLN A 165 28.06 -4.05 -6.68
CA GLN A 165 28.41 -4.27 -8.10
C GLN A 165 27.43 -3.78 -9.17
#